data_AF-A0A2E8A972-F1
#
_entry.id   AF-A0A2E8A972-F1
#
_cell.length_a   1.000
_cell.length_b   1.000
_cell.length_c   1.000
_cell.angle_alpha   90.00
_cell.angle_beta   90.00
_cell.angle_gamma   90.00
#
_symmetry.space_group_name_H-M   'P 1'
#
loop_
_entity.id
_entity.type
_entity.pdbx_description
1 polymer ?
#
loop_
_entity_poly.entity_id
_entity_poly.type
_entity_poly.pdbx_seq_one_letter_code
_entity_poly.pdbx_strand_id
1 'polypeptide(L)'
;LGQRIVHILNTQTPSGQLYEVDMRLRPSGSSGLLVSTLSAFEKYQRKDAWTWEHQALARARGVAGCRETLEAFEKLRADILCQQRDQGKLKEEVVGMREKMRTALGTPQIEGKIPEVFHIKHDHGGIIDIEFMVQYLMLACCSEHPELTQWSDNIRQMEELGRAGVLPVEDTEKLRETFITLRSTIHRRALQNLNSQVAGDAFPEERDYIQRMWNRVMLG
;
A
#
# COMPACT_ATOMS: atom_id res chain seq x y z
N LEU A 1 -10.12 3.83 26.61
CA LEU A 1 -10.46 4.78 25.52
C LEU A 1 -10.50 4.11 24.15
N GLY A 2 -9.41 3.49 23.67
CA GLY A 2 -9.36 2.88 22.31
C GLY A 2 -10.51 1.91 22.00
N GLN A 3 -10.84 0.99 22.91
CA GLN A 3 -11.98 0.07 22.74
C GLN A 3 -13.32 0.81 22.57
N ARG A 4 -13.50 1.94 23.27
CA ARG A 4 -14.71 2.76 23.18
C ARG A 4 -14.80 3.48 21.84
N ILE A 5 -13.69 3.95 21.29
CA ILE A 5 -13.66 4.54 19.94
C ILE A 5 -14.05 3.50 18.89
N VAL A 6 -13.41 2.31 18.94
CA VAL A 6 -13.76 1.20 18.03
C VAL A 6 -15.23 0.84 18.15
N HIS A 7 -15.76 0.74 19.37
CA HIS A 7 -17.17 0.49 19.60
C HIS A 7 -18.08 1.57 18.99
N ILE A 8 -17.80 2.85 19.19
CA ILE A 8 -18.60 3.96 18.64
C ILE A 8 -18.63 3.91 17.11
N LEU A 9 -17.51 3.61 16.46
CA LEU A 9 -17.42 3.54 15.01
C LEU A 9 -18.16 2.32 14.45
N ASN A 10 -18.06 1.16 15.13
CA ASN A 10 -18.60 -0.11 14.65
C ASN A 10 -20.04 -0.43 15.09
N THR A 11 -20.61 0.29 16.05
CA THR A 11 -21.94 -0.05 16.58
C THR A 11 -23.03 0.21 15.55
N GLN A 12 -23.85 -0.81 15.31
CA GLN A 12 -25.04 -0.70 14.47
C GLN A 12 -26.12 0.13 15.18
N THR A 13 -26.57 1.20 14.54
CA THR A 13 -27.70 2.03 14.99
C THR A 13 -28.85 1.92 13.98
N PRO A 14 -30.05 2.49 14.27
CA PRO A 14 -31.13 2.58 13.28
C PRO A 14 -30.73 3.31 11.99
N SER A 15 -29.71 4.17 12.04
CA SER A 15 -29.19 4.91 10.88
C SER A 15 -28.01 4.20 10.19
N GLY A 16 -27.66 2.99 10.60
CA GLY A 16 -26.48 2.28 10.09
C GLY A 16 -25.32 2.21 11.09
N GLN A 17 -24.23 1.62 10.63
CA GLN A 17 -22.91 1.71 11.23
C GLN A 17 -22.18 2.96 10.68
N LEU A 18 -21.28 3.56 11.46
CA LEU A 18 -20.53 4.74 11.01
C LEU A 18 -19.39 4.34 10.06
N TYR A 19 -18.45 3.50 10.53
CA TYR A 19 -17.39 2.91 9.71
C TYR A 19 -17.01 1.52 10.22
N GLU A 20 -16.62 0.62 9.32
CA GLU A 20 -15.93 -0.60 9.69
C GLU A 20 -14.45 -0.28 10.01
N VAL A 21 -14.01 -0.66 11.21
CA VAL A 21 -12.65 -0.41 11.69
C VAL A 21 -11.85 -1.70 11.75
N ASP A 22 -10.78 -1.77 10.95
CA ASP A 22 -9.81 -2.87 10.97
C ASP A 22 -8.56 -2.50 11.78
N MET A 23 -8.33 -3.23 12.89
CA MET A 23 -7.20 -3.02 13.79
C MET A 23 -6.08 -4.06 13.60
N ARG A 24 -6.13 -4.90 12.56
CA ARG A 24 -5.21 -6.06 12.38
C ARG A 24 -3.77 -5.67 12.04
N LEU A 25 -3.51 -4.44 11.60
CA LEU A 25 -2.16 -3.95 11.28
C LEU A 25 -1.38 -3.37 12.48
N ARG A 26 -1.92 -3.49 13.71
CA ARG A 26 -1.19 -3.09 14.93
C ARG A 26 -0.10 -4.12 15.29
N PRO A 27 0.92 -3.75 16.10
CA PRO A 27 1.94 -4.69 16.56
C PRO A 27 1.35 -6.00 17.09
N SER A 28 1.88 -7.14 16.62
CA SER A 28 1.38 -8.49 16.95
C SER A 28 -0.06 -8.79 16.53
N GLY A 29 -0.63 -7.98 15.62
CA GLY A 29 -1.93 -8.20 15.01
C GLY A 29 -3.08 -8.36 16.01
N SER A 30 -3.96 -9.35 15.79
CA SER A 30 -5.10 -9.63 16.67
C SER A 30 -4.72 -9.99 18.10
N SER A 31 -3.51 -10.54 18.31
CA SER A 31 -3.00 -10.96 19.61
C SER A 31 -2.31 -9.83 20.38
N GLY A 32 -2.04 -8.70 19.71
CA GLY A 32 -1.40 -7.54 20.32
C GLY A 32 -2.36 -6.63 21.08
N LEU A 33 -1.78 -5.83 21.98
CA LEU A 33 -2.49 -4.76 22.69
C LEU A 33 -3.15 -3.80 21.70
N LEU A 34 -4.35 -3.32 22.03
CA LEU A 34 -5.07 -2.37 21.17
C LEU A 34 -4.35 -1.02 21.04
N VAL A 35 -3.60 -0.63 22.07
CA VAL A 35 -2.87 0.62 22.14
C VAL A 35 -1.45 0.32 22.61
N SER A 36 -0.46 0.93 21.95
CA SER A 36 0.96 0.81 22.28
C SER A 36 1.54 2.19 22.56
N THR A 37 2.52 2.27 23.46
CA THR A 37 3.35 3.48 23.58
C THR A 37 4.22 3.62 22.33
N LEU A 38 4.67 4.85 22.02
CA LEU A 38 5.61 5.07 20.90
C LEU A 38 6.91 4.26 21.08
N SER A 39 7.41 4.15 22.32
CA SER A 39 8.60 3.36 22.62
C SER A 39 8.41 1.85 22.38
N ALA A 40 7.24 1.29 22.71
CA ALA A 40 6.93 -0.10 22.43
C ALA A 40 6.73 -0.33 20.92
N PHE A 41 6.07 0.61 20.24
CA PHE A 41 5.91 0.59 18.79
C PHE A 41 7.26 0.62 18.08
N GLU A 42 8.17 1.53 18.46
CA GLU A 42 9.53 1.58 17.94
C GLU A 42 10.28 0.26 18.13
N LYS A 43 10.28 -0.26 19.36
CA LYS A 43 10.97 -1.52 19.67
C LYS A 43 10.47 -2.66 18.78
N TYR A 44 9.15 -2.78 18.61
CA TYR A 44 8.55 -3.78 17.73
C TYR A 44 8.96 -3.57 16.27
N GLN A 45 8.82 -2.34 15.74
CA GLN A 45 9.14 -2.02 14.35
C GLN A 45 10.61 -2.28 14.00
N ARG A 46 11.53 -2.13 14.96
CA ARG A 46 12.96 -2.37 14.74
C ARG A 46 13.40 -3.82 14.91
N LYS A 47 12.67 -4.64 15.68
CA LYS A 47 13.14 -5.97 16.10
C LYS A 47 12.29 -7.11 15.58
N ASP A 48 10.98 -6.91 15.51
CA ASP A 48 10.01 -7.99 15.34
C ASP A 48 9.17 -7.85 14.08
N ALA A 49 9.06 -6.63 13.54
CA ALA A 49 8.21 -6.35 12.38
C ALA A 49 8.75 -6.99 11.09
N TRP A 50 7.85 -7.57 10.32
CA TRP A 50 8.13 -8.12 9.00
C TRP A 50 8.19 -7.02 7.94
N THR A 51 8.85 -7.29 6.81
CA THR A 51 8.95 -6.36 5.68
C THR A 51 7.60 -5.86 5.17
N TRP A 52 6.58 -6.72 5.14
CA TRP A 52 5.22 -6.32 4.76
C TRP A 52 4.58 -5.33 5.75
N GLU A 53 4.96 -5.36 7.03
CA GLU A 53 4.52 -4.37 8.02
C GLU A 53 5.19 -3.02 7.76
N HIS A 54 6.47 -3.02 7.33
CA HIS A 54 7.15 -1.79 6.89
C HIS A 54 6.54 -1.25 5.57
N GLN A 55 6.09 -2.12 4.66
CA GLN A 55 5.33 -1.70 3.48
C GLN A 55 4.02 -1.00 3.88
N ALA A 56 3.29 -1.55 4.85
CA ALA A 56 2.09 -0.91 5.39
C ALA A 56 2.42 0.41 6.10
N LEU A 57 3.54 0.48 6.82
CA LEU A 57 4.03 1.68 7.50
C LEU A 57 4.34 2.83 6.52
N ALA A 58 4.79 2.51 5.29
CA ALA A 58 5.00 3.52 4.26
C ALA A 58 3.73 4.31 3.93
N ARG A 59 2.54 3.70 4.14
CA ARG A 59 1.22 4.32 3.93
C ARG A 59 0.61 4.93 5.19
N ALA A 60 1.15 4.63 6.37
CA ALA A 60 0.66 5.15 7.64
C ALA A 60 0.96 6.64 7.80
N ARG A 61 0.10 7.35 8.56
CA ARG A 61 0.29 8.75 8.97
C ARG A 61 -0.52 9.06 10.23
N GLY A 62 -0.10 10.08 10.97
CA GLY A 62 -0.91 10.69 12.02
C GLY A 62 -2.20 11.30 11.45
N VAL A 63 -3.37 10.90 12.01
CA VAL A 63 -4.68 11.43 11.59
C VAL A 63 -5.38 12.24 12.68
N ALA A 64 -5.07 11.95 13.95
CA ALA A 64 -5.63 12.63 15.12
C ALA A 64 -4.71 12.40 16.33
N GLY A 65 -4.57 13.40 17.19
CA GLY A 65 -3.73 13.35 18.39
C GLY A 65 -3.23 14.75 18.77
N CYS A 66 -2.55 14.85 19.92
CA CYS A 66 -1.81 16.07 20.22
C CYS A 66 -0.61 16.19 19.26
N ARG A 67 -0.23 17.44 18.97
CA ARG A 67 0.82 17.78 18.01
C ARG A 67 2.13 17.06 18.32
N GLU A 68 2.51 17.03 19.60
CA GLU A 68 3.75 16.43 20.07
C GLU A 68 3.80 14.92 19.79
N THR A 69 2.66 14.22 19.93
CA THR A 69 2.59 12.78 19.62
C THR A 69 2.62 12.52 18.12
N LEU A 70 1.95 13.36 17.33
CA LEU A 70 1.94 13.22 15.87
C LEU A 70 3.32 13.47 15.27
N GLU A 71 3.99 14.55 15.70
CA GLU A 71 5.38 14.85 15.29
C GLU A 71 6.34 13.73 15.68
N ALA A 72 6.22 13.19 16.89
CA ALA A 72 7.04 12.06 17.34
C ALA A 72 6.77 10.77 16.54
N PHE A 73 5.51 10.49 16.19
CA PHE A 73 5.16 9.36 15.33
C PHE A 73 5.72 9.50 13.92
N GLU A 74 5.58 10.67 13.29
CA GLU A 74 6.10 10.89 11.93
C GLU A 74 7.63 10.79 11.88
N LYS A 75 8.32 11.32 12.90
CA LYS A 75 9.77 11.14 13.03
C LYS A 75 10.15 9.67 13.13
N LEU A 76 9.48 8.91 14.01
CA LEU A 76 9.73 7.49 14.16
C LEU A 76 9.44 6.72 12.87
N ARG A 77 8.33 7.02 12.19
CA ARG A 77 8.01 6.42 10.88
C ARG A 77 9.13 6.67 9.89
N ALA A 78 9.61 7.91 9.75
CA ALA A 78 10.73 8.25 8.88
C ALA A 78 11.99 7.44 9.26
N ASP A 79 12.35 7.38 10.54
CA ASP A 79 13.51 6.62 11.03
C ASP A 79 13.42 5.10 10.73
N ILE A 80 12.21 4.53 10.69
CA ILE A 80 12.01 3.12 10.31
C ILE A 80 12.11 2.95 8.79
N LEU A 81 11.52 3.86 8.00
CA LEU A 81 11.56 3.78 6.54
C LEU A 81 12.99 3.98 6.01
N CYS A 82 13.78 4.87 6.62
CA CYS A 82 15.17 5.15 6.24
C CYS A 82 16.20 4.11 6.70
N GLN A 83 15.79 2.96 7.25
CA GLN A 83 16.72 1.88 7.56
C GLN A 83 17.37 1.33 6.28
N GLN A 84 18.68 1.07 6.32
CA GLN A 84 19.37 0.40 5.23
C GLN A 84 18.89 -1.05 5.11
N ARG A 85 18.64 -1.50 3.89
CA ARG A 85 18.15 -2.84 3.58
C ARG A 85 18.96 -3.43 2.43
N ASP A 86 19.13 -4.75 2.47
CA ASP A 86 19.58 -5.48 1.28
C ASP A 86 18.47 -5.43 0.24
N GLN A 87 18.71 -4.74 -0.88
CA GLN A 87 17.69 -4.52 -1.90
C GLN A 87 17.27 -5.81 -2.62
N GLY A 88 18.17 -6.79 -2.74
CA GLY A 88 17.87 -8.08 -3.34
C GLY A 88 16.90 -8.87 -2.48
N LYS A 89 17.22 -9.01 -1.18
CA LYS A 89 16.34 -9.67 -0.21
C LYS A 89 14.99 -8.94 -0.07
N LEU A 90 15.01 -7.61 0.01
CA LEU A 90 13.79 -6.79 0.08
C LEU A 90 12.89 -7.04 -1.14
N LYS A 91 13.46 -7.03 -2.35
CA LYS A 91 12.74 -7.29 -3.60
C LYS A 91 12.11 -8.69 -3.59
N GLU A 92 12.86 -9.72 -3.21
CA GLU A 92 12.37 -11.09 -3.09
C GLU A 92 11.18 -11.21 -2.11
N GLU A 93 11.28 -10.58 -0.93
CA GLU A 93 10.23 -10.61 0.08
C GLU A 93 8.94 -9.91 -0.39
N VAL A 94 9.08 -8.75 -1.06
CA VAL A 94 7.94 -7.99 -1.59
C VAL A 94 7.25 -8.74 -2.74
N VAL A 95 8.02 -9.29 -3.68
CA VAL A 95 7.48 -10.12 -4.78
C VAL A 95 6.80 -11.37 -4.22
N GLY A 96 7.46 -12.08 -3.31
CA GLY A 96 6.91 -13.29 -2.70
C GLY A 96 5.60 -13.02 -1.94
N MET A 97 5.51 -11.88 -1.24
CA MET A 97 4.26 -11.46 -0.60
C MET A 97 3.18 -11.10 -1.63
N ARG A 98 3.55 -10.38 -2.71
CA ARG A 98 2.61 -9.98 -3.75
C ARG A 98 1.96 -11.18 -4.43
N GLU A 99 2.76 -12.20 -4.75
CA GLU A 99 2.28 -13.42 -5.40
C GLU A 99 1.37 -14.26 -4.50
N LYS A 100 1.67 -14.34 -3.20
CA LYS A 100 0.77 -14.95 -2.21
C LYS A 100 -0.59 -14.23 -2.18
N MET A 101 -0.58 -12.89 -2.13
CA MET A 101 -1.81 -12.09 -2.17
C MET A 101 -2.57 -12.26 -3.49
N ARG A 102 -1.85 -12.33 -4.62
CA ARG A 102 -2.45 -12.55 -5.94
C ARG A 102 -3.16 -13.89 -6.01
N THR A 103 -2.51 -14.94 -5.53
CA THR A 103 -3.06 -16.31 -5.51
C THR A 103 -4.33 -16.39 -4.66
N ALA A 104 -4.39 -15.65 -3.55
CA ALA A 104 -5.52 -15.70 -2.62
C ALA A 104 -6.71 -14.80 -3.04
N LEU A 105 -6.46 -13.68 -3.72
CA LEU A 105 -7.47 -12.63 -3.94
C LEU A 105 -7.72 -12.27 -5.42
N GLY A 106 -6.81 -12.69 -6.30
CA GLY A 106 -6.87 -12.43 -7.74
C GLY A 106 -7.72 -13.44 -8.50
N THR A 107 -7.98 -13.13 -9.76
CA THR A 107 -8.61 -14.03 -10.72
C THR A 107 -7.62 -15.12 -11.13
N PRO A 108 -7.97 -16.41 -11.03
CA PRO A 108 -7.11 -17.49 -11.49
C PRO A 108 -6.77 -17.33 -12.97
N GLN A 109 -5.48 -17.37 -13.32
CA GLN A 109 -5.05 -17.33 -14.70
C GLN A 109 -5.00 -18.75 -15.30
N ILE A 110 -5.43 -18.85 -16.56
CA ILE A 110 -5.32 -20.07 -17.37
C ILE A 110 -4.41 -19.71 -18.55
N GLU A 111 -3.32 -20.46 -18.72
CA GLU A 111 -2.37 -20.21 -19.80
C GLU A 111 -3.05 -20.18 -21.17
N GLY A 112 -2.68 -19.19 -21.98
CA GLY A 112 -3.19 -19.02 -23.35
C GLY A 112 -4.63 -18.50 -23.46
N LYS A 113 -5.27 -18.11 -22.36
CA LYS A 113 -6.63 -17.52 -22.39
C LYS A 113 -6.65 -16.14 -21.72
N ILE A 114 -7.28 -15.19 -22.40
CA ILE A 114 -7.71 -13.94 -21.76
C ILE A 114 -8.79 -14.32 -20.74
N PRO A 115 -8.61 -13.99 -19.45
CA PRO A 115 -9.66 -14.22 -18.45
C PRO A 115 -10.95 -13.52 -18.84
N GLU A 116 -12.11 -14.05 -18.46
CA GLU A 116 -13.38 -13.36 -18.72
C GLU A 116 -13.50 -12.04 -17.93
N VAL A 117 -12.82 -11.98 -16.78
CA VAL A 117 -12.85 -10.84 -15.87
C VAL A 117 -11.45 -10.36 -15.51
N PHE A 118 -11.33 -9.05 -15.28
CA PHE A 118 -10.16 -8.42 -14.69
C PHE A 118 -10.54 -7.77 -13.35
N HIS A 119 -9.89 -8.20 -12.28
CA HIS A 119 -10.04 -7.61 -10.96
C HIS A 119 -9.08 -6.42 -10.81
N ILE A 120 -9.60 -5.19 -10.98
CA ILE A 120 -8.82 -3.94 -11.05
C ILE A 120 -7.80 -3.78 -9.90
N LYS A 121 -8.10 -4.32 -8.72
CA LYS A 121 -7.18 -4.29 -7.57
C LYS A 121 -6.10 -5.38 -7.59
N HIS A 122 -6.48 -6.64 -7.81
CA HIS A 122 -5.70 -7.81 -7.37
C HIS A 122 -4.98 -8.52 -8.52
N ASP A 123 -5.41 -8.33 -9.76
CA ASP A 123 -4.84 -9.02 -10.91
C ASP A 123 -3.55 -8.36 -11.39
N HIS A 124 -2.85 -9.02 -12.31
CA HIS A 124 -1.69 -8.46 -13.01
C HIS A 124 -2.05 -7.18 -13.76
N GLY A 125 -1.26 -6.13 -13.53
CA GLY A 125 -1.55 -4.80 -14.03
C GLY A 125 -2.65 -4.09 -13.22
N GLY A 126 -2.92 -4.57 -12.00
CA GLY A 126 -3.88 -3.97 -11.08
C GLY A 126 -3.26 -2.87 -10.22
N ILE A 127 -4.13 -2.16 -9.49
CA ILE A 127 -3.72 -1.08 -8.60
C ILE A 127 -2.70 -1.55 -7.55
N ILE A 128 -2.86 -2.76 -6.99
CA ILE A 128 -1.96 -3.25 -5.94
C ILE A 128 -0.54 -3.49 -6.47
N ASP A 129 -0.35 -3.77 -7.76
CA ASP A 129 0.99 -3.86 -8.35
C ASP A 129 1.70 -2.49 -8.27
N ILE A 130 0.97 -1.38 -8.53
CA ILE A 130 1.50 -0.02 -8.34
C ILE A 130 1.83 0.23 -6.87
N GLU A 131 0.92 -0.11 -5.95
CA GLU A 131 1.15 0.14 -4.52
C GLU A 131 2.38 -0.61 -4.01
N PHE A 132 2.58 -1.86 -4.45
CA PHE A 132 3.72 -2.67 -4.06
C PHE A 132 5.03 -2.12 -4.64
N MET A 133 5.05 -1.66 -5.90
CA MET A 133 6.23 -1.00 -6.47
C MET A 133 6.59 0.27 -5.69
N VAL A 134 5.61 1.12 -5.40
CA VAL A 134 5.84 2.35 -4.63
C VAL A 134 6.37 2.00 -3.23
N GLN A 135 5.72 1.09 -2.51
CA GLN A 135 6.16 0.68 -1.17
C GLN A 135 7.57 0.06 -1.18
N TYR A 136 7.90 -0.76 -2.19
CA TYR A 136 9.25 -1.28 -2.36
C TYR A 136 10.27 -0.15 -2.52
N LEU A 137 10.03 0.77 -3.46
CA LEU A 137 10.94 1.88 -3.73
C LEU A 137 11.10 2.80 -2.50
N MET A 138 10.02 3.03 -1.76
CA MET A 138 10.10 3.74 -0.48
C MET A 138 11.06 3.03 0.48
N LEU A 139 10.92 1.73 0.70
CA LEU A 139 11.79 0.97 1.61
C LEU A 139 13.23 0.82 1.12
N ALA A 140 13.43 0.81 -0.20
CA ALA A 140 14.75 0.66 -0.84
C ALA A 140 15.53 1.98 -0.87
N CYS A 141 14.85 3.13 -1.04
CA CYS A 141 15.50 4.41 -1.35
C CYS A 141 15.44 5.43 -0.21
N CYS A 142 14.56 5.30 0.79
CA CYS A 142 14.44 6.31 1.85
C CYS A 142 15.74 6.52 2.66
N SER A 143 16.63 5.53 2.75
CA SER A 143 17.92 5.70 3.42
C SER A 143 18.85 6.70 2.72
N GLU A 144 18.73 6.81 1.40
CA GLU A 144 19.52 7.73 0.55
C GLU A 144 18.73 9.00 0.23
N HIS A 145 17.40 8.91 0.23
CA HIS A 145 16.45 9.99 -0.06
C HIS A 145 15.42 10.15 1.07
N PRO A 146 15.79 10.69 2.25
CA PRO A 146 14.89 10.83 3.39
C PRO A 146 13.64 11.68 3.10
N GLU A 147 13.72 12.59 2.12
CA GLU A 147 12.61 13.42 1.64
C GLU A 147 11.41 12.59 1.17
N LEU A 148 11.63 11.36 0.68
CA LEU A 148 10.56 10.46 0.26
C LEU A 148 9.57 10.17 1.40
N THR A 149 10.01 10.21 2.66
CA THR A 149 9.17 9.92 3.82
C THR A 149 8.08 10.98 4.08
N GLN A 150 8.14 12.14 3.43
CA GLN A 150 7.20 13.25 3.63
C GLN A 150 5.74 12.86 3.42
N TRP A 151 5.45 11.98 2.46
CA TRP A 151 4.10 11.61 2.09
C TRP A 151 3.83 10.12 2.29
N SER A 152 2.54 9.78 2.46
CA SER A 152 2.07 8.42 2.74
C SER A 152 1.03 7.91 1.74
N ASP A 153 0.71 8.67 0.71
CA ASP A 153 -0.18 8.26 -0.39
C ASP A 153 0.60 8.07 -1.69
N ASN A 154 0.15 7.10 -2.49
CA ASN A 154 0.87 6.71 -3.71
C ASN A 154 1.10 7.87 -4.68
N ILE A 155 0.15 8.80 -4.80
CA ILE A 155 0.24 9.90 -5.78
C ILE A 155 1.47 10.75 -5.47
N ARG A 156 1.53 11.30 -4.26
CA ARG A 156 2.66 12.15 -3.86
C ARG A 156 3.95 11.35 -3.70
N GLN A 157 3.88 10.08 -3.28
CA GLN A 157 5.06 9.22 -3.26
C GLN A 157 5.64 8.98 -4.66
N MET A 158 4.82 8.75 -5.68
CA MET A 158 5.29 8.64 -7.08
C MET A 158 5.90 9.95 -7.57
N GLU A 159 5.30 11.10 -7.24
CA GLU A 159 5.86 12.41 -7.58
C GLU A 159 7.25 12.62 -6.96
N GLU A 160 7.41 12.33 -5.66
CA GLU A 160 8.72 12.47 -5.00
C GLU A 160 9.74 11.45 -5.50
N LEU A 161 9.33 10.22 -5.84
CA LEU A 161 10.22 9.23 -6.48
C LEU A 161 10.76 9.74 -7.82
N GLY A 162 9.95 10.48 -8.59
CA GLY A 162 10.39 11.13 -9.82
C GLY A 162 11.35 12.30 -9.55
N ARG A 163 11.03 13.16 -8.58
CA ARG A 163 11.87 14.31 -8.21
C ARG A 163 13.22 13.91 -7.63
N ALA A 164 13.26 12.83 -6.85
CA ALA A 164 14.48 12.26 -6.30
C ALA A 164 15.33 11.54 -7.35
N GLY A 165 14.81 11.33 -8.57
CA GLY A 165 15.51 10.63 -9.65
C GLY A 165 15.55 9.11 -9.50
N VAL A 166 14.74 8.53 -8.60
CA VAL A 166 14.64 7.07 -8.38
C VAL A 166 14.00 6.39 -9.59
N LEU A 167 13.01 7.06 -10.20
CA LEU A 167 12.43 6.67 -11.47
C LEU A 167 12.40 7.88 -12.42
N PRO A 168 12.41 7.67 -13.75
CA PRO A 168 12.15 8.75 -14.70
C PRO A 168 10.82 9.43 -14.39
N VAL A 169 10.79 10.76 -14.45
CA VAL A 169 9.58 11.55 -14.17
C VAL A 169 8.43 11.14 -15.08
N GLU A 170 8.70 10.87 -16.36
CA GLU A 170 7.68 10.38 -17.30
C GLU A 170 7.02 9.08 -16.80
N ASP A 171 7.79 8.18 -16.19
CA ASP A 171 7.26 6.92 -15.69
C ASP A 171 6.40 7.11 -14.44
N THR A 172 6.81 7.99 -13.52
CA THR A 172 6.04 8.26 -12.31
C THR A 172 4.74 9.03 -12.60
N GLU A 173 4.78 9.96 -13.55
CA GLU A 173 3.60 10.66 -14.07
C GLU A 173 2.60 9.67 -14.70
N LYS A 174 3.09 8.78 -15.57
CA LYS A 174 2.24 7.79 -16.24
C LYS A 174 1.67 6.74 -15.27
N LEU A 175 2.45 6.29 -14.29
CA LEU A 175 1.94 5.43 -13.21
C LEU A 175 0.87 6.15 -12.37
N ARG A 176 1.05 7.45 -12.08
CA ARG A 176 0.07 8.25 -11.35
C ARG A 176 -1.25 8.38 -12.13
N GLU A 177 -1.19 8.73 -13.40
CA GLU A 177 -2.38 8.81 -14.26
C GLU A 177 -3.10 7.46 -14.33
N THR A 178 -2.36 6.40 -14.55
CA THR A 178 -2.88 5.03 -14.56
C THR A 178 -3.58 4.68 -13.25
N PHE A 179 -2.94 4.97 -12.11
CA PHE A 179 -3.53 4.75 -10.78
C PHE A 179 -4.82 5.55 -10.58
N ILE A 180 -4.87 6.81 -11.02
CA ILE A 180 -6.07 7.65 -10.96
C ILE A 180 -7.19 7.06 -11.82
N THR A 181 -6.91 6.62 -13.05
CA THR A 181 -7.89 6.01 -13.96
C THR A 181 -8.51 4.75 -13.35
N LEU A 182 -7.68 3.82 -12.87
CA LEU A 182 -8.16 2.58 -12.27
C LEU A 182 -8.94 2.84 -10.98
N ARG A 183 -8.44 3.72 -10.10
CA ARG A 183 -9.10 4.04 -8.82
C ARG A 183 -10.43 4.76 -9.04
N SER A 184 -10.49 5.70 -9.99
CA SER A 184 -11.72 6.41 -10.35
C SER A 184 -12.78 5.45 -10.92
N THR A 185 -12.35 4.44 -11.66
CA THR A 185 -13.24 3.37 -12.14
C THR A 185 -13.83 2.58 -10.98
N ILE A 186 -13.01 2.17 -10.01
CA ILE A 186 -13.50 1.47 -8.81
C ILE A 186 -14.55 2.33 -8.08
N HIS A 187 -14.29 3.63 -7.90
CA HIS A 187 -15.24 4.53 -7.26
C HIS A 187 -16.55 4.65 -8.05
N ARG A 188 -16.49 4.78 -9.38
CA ARG A 188 -17.69 4.84 -10.24
C ARG A 188 -18.52 3.56 -10.14
N ARG A 189 -17.86 2.39 -10.13
CA ARG A 189 -18.53 1.09 -9.99
C ARG A 189 -19.19 0.93 -8.62
N ALA A 190 -18.54 1.40 -7.56
CA ALA A 190 -19.13 1.39 -6.22
C ALA A 190 -20.43 2.21 -6.16
N LEU A 191 -20.50 3.37 -6.84
CA LEU A 191 -21.74 4.17 -6.95
C LEU A 191 -22.87 3.43 -7.69
N GLN A 192 -22.52 2.45 -8.51
CA GLN A 192 -23.46 1.58 -9.24
C GLN A 192 -23.75 0.27 -8.47
N ASN A 193 -23.28 0.14 -7.23
CA ASN A 193 -23.32 -1.10 -6.44
C ASN A 193 -22.67 -2.30 -7.14
N LEU A 194 -21.64 -2.05 -7.96
CA LEU A 194 -20.85 -3.08 -8.64
C LEU A 194 -19.51 -3.31 -7.92
N ASN A 195 -19.00 -4.53 -8.04
CA ASN A 195 -17.67 -4.88 -7.53
C ASN A 195 -16.53 -4.31 -8.40
N SER A 196 -15.27 -4.54 -8.01
CA SER A 196 -14.08 -4.09 -8.75
C SER A 196 -13.66 -5.00 -9.92
N GLN A 197 -14.52 -5.94 -10.35
CA GLN A 197 -14.28 -6.75 -11.54
C GLN A 197 -14.89 -6.08 -12.77
N VAL A 198 -14.16 -6.09 -13.88
CA VAL A 198 -14.59 -5.62 -15.20
C VAL A 198 -14.33 -6.69 -16.25
N ALA A 199 -14.69 -6.45 -17.52
CA ALA A 199 -14.35 -7.35 -18.61
C ALA A 199 -12.83 -7.59 -18.67
N GLY A 200 -12.41 -8.82 -18.95
CA GLY A 200 -10.99 -9.20 -18.86
C GLY A 200 -10.08 -8.60 -19.92
N ASP A 201 -10.63 -7.95 -20.94
CA ASP A 201 -9.93 -7.16 -21.96
C ASP A 201 -9.88 -5.65 -21.63
N ALA A 202 -10.47 -5.23 -20.51
CA ALA A 202 -10.46 -3.83 -20.09
C ALA A 202 -9.06 -3.36 -19.70
N PHE A 203 -8.80 -2.06 -19.94
CA PHE A 203 -7.57 -1.34 -19.59
C PHE A 203 -6.28 -1.98 -20.16
N PRO A 204 -6.23 -2.35 -21.45
CA PRO A 204 -5.08 -3.07 -21.99
C PRO A 204 -3.79 -2.25 -21.89
N GLU A 205 -3.84 -0.96 -22.22
CA GLU A 205 -2.67 -0.08 -22.21
C GLU A 205 -2.14 0.13 -20.78
N GLU A 206 -3.03 0.39 -19.82
CA GLU A 206 -2.67 0.57 -18.42
C GLU A 206 -2.07 -0.69 -17.82
N ARG A 207 -2.69 -1.85 -18.08
CA ARG A 207 -2.24 -3.13 -17.55
C ARG A 207 -0.89 -3.54 -18.11
N ASP A 208 -0.68 -3.36 -19.41
CA ASP A 208 0.60 -3.64 -20.05
C ASP A 208 1.69 -2.70 -19.54
N TYR A 209 1.36 -1.42 -19.32
CA TYR A 209 2.30 -0.47 -18.75
C TYR A 209 2.71 -0.83 -17.32
N ILE A 210 1.74 -1.12 -16.45
CA ILE A 210 2.02 -1.55 -15.06
C ILE A 210 2.86 -2.83 -15.04
N GLN A 211 2.55 -3.81 -15.89
CA GLN A 211 3.32 -5.06 -15.95
C GLN A 211 4.77 -4.84 -16.43
N ARG A 212 4.99 -3.97 -17.43
CA ARG A 212 6.34 -3.60 -17.86
C ARG A 212 7.12 -2.91 -16.73
N MET A 213 6.47 -1.99 -16.00
CA MET A 213 7.08 -1.34 -14.85
C MET A 213 7.37 -2.33 -13.72
N TRP A 214 6.45 -3.25 -13.44
CA TRP A 214 6.65 -4.31 -12.46
C TRP A 214 7.88 -5.14 -12.81
N ASN A 215 8.01 -5.58 -14.06
CA ASN A 215 9.17 -6.35 -14.50
C ASN A 215 10.47 -5.55 -14.35
N ARG A 216 10.47 -4.28 -14.74
CA ARG A 216 11.66 -3.41 -14.61
C ARG A 216 12.07 -3.17 -13.15
N VAL A 217 11.11 -2.89 -12.27
CA VAL A 217 11.38 -2.50 -10.88
C VAL A 217 11.62 -3.72 -9.99
N MET A 218 10.84 -4.78 -10.18
CA MET A 218 10.75 -5.91 -9.25
C MET A 218 11.48 -7.16 -9.72
N LEU A 219 11.76 -7.33 -11.02
CA LEU A 219 12.37 -8.54 -11.58
C LEU A 219 13.65 -8.29 -12.39
N GLY A 220 13.87 -7.05 -12.83
CA GLY A 220 15.09 -6.58 -13.47
C GLY A 220 16.19 -6.19 -12.49
#